data_AF-A0A845ZKM9-F1
#
_entry.id   AF-A0A845ZKM9-F1
#
_cell.length_a   1.000
_cell.length_b   1.000
_cell.length_c   1.000
_cell.angle_alpha   90.00
_cell.angle_beta   90.00
_cell.angle_gamma   90.00
#
_symmetry.space_group_name_H-M   'P 1'
#
loop_
_entity.id
_entity.type
_entity.pdbx_description
1 polymer ?
#
loop_
_entity_poly.entity_id
_entity_poly.type
_entity_poly.pdbx_seq_one_letter_code
_entity_poly.pdbx_strand_id
1 'polypeptide(L)'
;YGTQLSEVSERVIAKLAQLCAIDKPLGLCLRTQGALQGEQLKQLFRMQILQHVCALFQLRDGQFNFEQNVPIPTREMTGLSIPTKIAMLKGLRSLRNWQALADKLPDPNGGLVSINGGQPKYSLDSIEWQVWEYTNGNVSLKRIARQLRLPVEKVQQVAFRLITTGLVEEVPLLVSNLCDLSTLT
;
A
#
# COMPACT_ATOMS: atom_id res chain seq x y z
N TYR A 1 5.10 -13.56 -22.37
CA TYR A 1 4.34 -14.72 -21.87
C TYR A 1 2.89 -14.30 -21.71
N GLY A 2 2.09 -14.47 -22.76
CA GLY A 2 0.68 -14.11 -22.78
C GLY A 2 -0.14 -15.22 -22.12
N THR A 3 -0.83 -14.88 -21.03
CA THR A 3 -1.76 -15.80 -20.38
C THR A 3 -3.00 -15.89 -21.26
N GLN A 4 -3.23 -17.08 -21.81
CA GLN A 4 -4.38 -17.44 -22.62
C GLN A 4 -5.64 -17.26 -21.75
N LEU A 5 -6.31 -16.11 -21.90
CA LEU A 5 -7.69 -15.98 -21.45
C LEU A 5 -8.46 -17.06 -22.22
N SER A 6 -9.11 -17.96 -21.50
CA SER A 6 -9.99 -19.01 -22.05
C SER A 6 -10.74 -18.50 -23.28
N GLU A 7 -10.76 -19.29 -24.37
CA GLU A 7 -11.35 -19.01 -25.69
C GLU A 7 -12.88 -18.85 -25.68
N VAL A 8 -13.43 -18.15 -24.69
CA VAL A 8 -14.83 -17.73 -24.68
C VAL A 8 -14.90 -16.47 -25.53
N SER A 9 -15.52 -16.57 -26.71
CA SER A 9 -15.66 -15.41 -27.59
C SER A 9 -16.33 -14.24 -26.87
N GLU A 10 -15.91 -13.02 -27.21
CA GLU A 10 -16.46 -11.78 -26.67
C GLU A 10 -17.99 -11.72 -26.76
N ARG A 11 -18.56 -12.26 -27.85
CA ARG A 11 -20.00 -12.36 -28.06
C ARG A 11 -20.70 -13.23 -27.01
N VAL A 12 -20.07 -14.32 -26.58
CA VAL A 12 -20.60 -15.19 -25.52
C VAL A 12 -20.54 -14.47 -24.19
N ILE A 13 -19.42 -13.80 -23.87
CA ILE A 13 -19.28 -13.01 -22.65
C ILE A 13 -20.34 -11.90 -22.59
N ALA A 14 -20.58 -11.19 -23.70
CA ALA A 14 -21.59 -10.13 -23.77
C ALA A 14 -23.02 -10.66 -23.49
N LYS A 15 -23.37 -11.82 -24.06
CA LYS A 15 -24.66 -12.47 -23.78
C LYS A 15 -24.79 -12.92 -22.32
N LEU A 16 -23.75 -13.56 -21.79
CA LEU A 16 -23.70 -14.00 -20.39
C LEU A 16 -23.81 -12.80 -19.43
N ALA A 17 -23.17 -11.69 -19.76
CA ALA A 17 -23.29 -10.44 -19.01
C ALA A 17 -24.74 -9.92 -18.99
N GLN A 18 -25.47 -9.95 -20.12
CA GLN A 18 -26.88 -9.53 -20.16
C GLN A 18 -27.78 -10.36 -19.23
N LEU A 19 -27.45 -11.64 -19.01
CA LEU A 19 -28.19 -12.53 -18.11
C LEU A 19 -27.85 -12.32 -16.63
N CYS A 20 -26.79 -11.58 -16.32
CA CYS A 20 -26.41 -11.26 -14.95
C CYS A 20 -27.32 -10.18 -14.36
N ALA A 21 -27.75 -10.40 -13.12
CA ALA A 21 -28.50 -9.42 -12.34
C ALA A 21 -27.66 -8.16 -12.08
N ILE A 22 -28.32 -6.99 -12.07
CA ILE A 22 -27.67 -5.68 -11.96
C ILE A 22 -27.26 -5.38 -10.51
N ASP A 23 -27.84 -6.04 -9.52
CA ASP A 23 -27.54 -5.87 -8.10
C ASP A 23 -26.25 -6.59 -7.65
N LYS A 24 -25.61 -7.37 -8.54
CA LYS A 24 -24.41 -8.16 -8.23
C LYS A 24 -23.23 -7.78 -9.10
N PRO A 25 -21.99 -7.85 -8.58
CA PRO A 25 -20.79 -7.63 -9.38
C PRO A 25 -20.73 -8.55 -10.60
N LEU A 26 -20.55 -7.97 -11.79
CA LEU A 26 -20.53 -8.71 -13.06
C LEU A 26 -19.47 -9.82 -13.06
N GLY A 27 -18.27 -9.54 -12.53
CA GLY A 27 -17.20 -10.52 -12.52
C GLY A 27 -17.49 -11.77 -11.69
N LEU A 28 -18.27 -11.65 -10.59
CA LEU A 28 -18.70 -12.82 -9.81
C LEU A 28 -19.74 -13.63 -10.58
N CYS A 29 -20.68 -12.97 -11.25
CA CYS A 29 -21.68 -13.64 -12.08
C CYS A 29 -21.02 -14.42 -13.23
N LEU A 30 -20.11 -13.80 -13.96
CA LEU A 30 -19.36 -14.45 -15.05
C LEU A 30 -18.51 -15.61 -14.53
N ARG A 31 -17.98 -15.52 -13.31
CA ARG A 31 -17.29 -16.64 -12.67
C ARG A 31 -18.23 -17.80 -12.37
N THR A 32 -19.41 -17.53 -11.81
CA THR A 32 -20.43 -18.56 -11.53
C THR A 32 -20.92 -19.25 -12.81
N GLN A 33 -20.98 -18.52 -13.92
CA GLN A 33 -21.35 -19.05 -15.24
C GLN A 33 -20.18 -19.77 -15.97
N GLY A 34 -19.00 -19.86 -15.35
CA GLY A 34 -17.82 -20.53 -15.91
C GLY A 34 -17.07 -19.74 -16.99
N ALA A 35 -17.50 -18.51 -17.30
CA ALA A 35 -16.85 -17.65 -18.29
C ALA A 35 -15.56 -16.99 -17.78
N LEU A 36 -15.41 -16.86 -16.46
CA LEU A 36 -14.19 -16.38 -15.81
C LEU A 36 -13.71 -17.36 -14.73
N GLN A 37 -12.40 -17.54 -14.67
CA GLN A 37 -11.72 -18.24 -13.59
C GLN A 37 -11.28 -17.26 -12.49
N GLY A 38 -11.00 -17.80 -11.30
CA GLY A 38 -10.54 -17.00 -10.16
C GLY A 38 -9.28 -16.18 -10.44
N GLU A 39 -8.32 -16.73 -11.19
CA GLU A 39 -7.09 -16.02 -11.56
C GLU A 39 -7.34 -14.89 -12.57
N GLN A 40 -8.21 -15.12 -13.57
CA GLN A 40 -8.63 -14.08 -14.51
C GLN A 40 -9.34 -12.94 -13.76
N LEU A 41 -10.19 -13.25 -12.77
CA LEU A 41 -10.86 -12.26 -11.95
C LEU A 41 -9.86 -11.42 -11.12
N LYS A 42 -8.84 -12.06 -10.55
CA LYS A 42 -7.75 -11.37 -9.85
C LYS A 42 -6.95 -10.47 -10.81
N GLN A 43 -6.71 -10.92 -12.03
CA GLN A 43 -6.01 -10.13 -13.05
C GLN A 43 -6.83 -8.90 -13.44
N LEU A 44 -8.13 -9.06 -13.72
CA LEU A 44 -9.04 -7.95 -14.00
C LEU A 44 -9.05 -6.93 -12.87
N PHE A 45 -9.16 -7.39 -11.62
CA PHE A 45 -9.13 -6.50 -10.46
C PHE A 45 -7.81 -5.73 -10.35
N ARG A 46 -6.67 -6.37 -10.62
CA ARG A 46 -5.37 -5.69 -10.62
C ARG A 46 -5.28 -4.62 -11.70
N MET A 47 -5.77 -4.90 -12.91
CA MET A 47 -5.72 -3.95 -14.03
C MET A 47 -6.68 -2.77 -13.83
N GLN A 48 -7.92 -3.06 -13.42
CA GLN A 48 -8.96 -2.03 -13.27
C GLN A 48 -8.74 -1.15 -12.04
N ILE A 49 -8.40 -1.75 -10.90
CA ILE A 49 -8.36 -1.01 -9.63
C ILE A 49 -6.93 -0.70 -9.23
N LEU A 50 -6.10 -1.75 -9.06
CA LEU A 50 -4.81 -1.56 -8.40
C LEU A 50 -3.84 -0.70 -9.22
N GLN A 51 -3.79 -0.87 -10.55
CA GLN A 51 -2.95 -0.04 -11.41
C GLN A 51 -3.37 1.44 -11.38
N HIS A 52 -4.67 1.72 -11.45
CA HIS A 52 -5.18 3.09 -11.42
C HIS A 52 -4.97 3.75 -10.05
N VAL A 53 -5.29 3.05 -8.95
CA VAL A 53 -5.04 3.57 -7.60
C VAL A 53 -3.55 3.85 -7.37
N CYS A 54 -2.65 2.95 -7.79
CA CYS A 54 -1.21 3.19 -7.68
C CYS A 54 -0.74 4.37 -8.54
N ALA A 55 -1.35 4.61 -9.70
CA ALA A 55 -1.03 5.76 -10.54
C ALA A 55 -1.36 7.10 -9.87
N LEU A 56 -2.41 7.16 -9.04
CA LEU A 56 -2.79 8.38 -8.30
C LEU A 56 -1.67 8.87 -7.36
N PHE A 57 -0.84 7.97 -6.82
CA PHE A 57 0.28 8.35 -5.94
C PHE A 57 1.38 9.14 -6.67
N GLN A 58 1.41 9.10 -8.01
CA GLN A 58 2.40 9.83 -8.81
C GLN A 58 1.94 11.26 -9.16
N LEU A 59 0.67 11.59 -8.90
CA LEU A 59 0.13 12.93 -9.09
C LEU A 59 0.70 13.87 -8.02
N ARG A 60 1.10 15.07 -8.43
CA ARG A 60 1.63 16.11 -7.52
C ARG A 60 0.52 16.91 -6.87
N ASP A 61 -0.53 17.15 -7.62
CA ASP A 61 -1.71 17.91 -7.25
C ASP A 61 -2.96 17.24 -7.84
N GLY A 62 -4.12 17.61 -7.31
CA GLY A 62 -5.40 17.07 -7.72
C GLY A 62 -6.53 17.69 -6.93
N GLN A 63 -7.73 17.63 -7.52
CA GLN A 63 -8.96 18.02 -6.86
C GLN A 63 -9.83 16.77 -6.73
N PHE A 64 -10.34 16.54 -5.53
CA PHE A 64 -11.28 15.45 -5.28
C PHE A 64 -12.69 16.03 -5.24
N ASN A 65 -13.57 15.51 -6.08
CA ASN A 65 -15.00 15.74 -5.98
C ASN A 65 -15.66 14.51 -5.36
N PHE A 66 -16.36 14.70 -4.24
CA PHE A 66 -17.06 13.63 -3.55
C PHE A 66 -18.56 13.76 -3.82
N GLU A 67 -19.08 12.86 -4.65
CA GLU A 67 -20.49 12.81 -4.98
C GLU A 67 -21.23 11.82 -4.06
N GLN A 68 -22.35 12.26 -3.50
CA GLN A 68 -23.21 11.42 -2.69
C GLN A 68 -24.24 10.70 -3.56
N ASN A 69 -24.69 9.52 -3.12
CA ASN A 69 -25.74 8.74 -3.78
C ASN A 69 -25.43 8.31 -5.23
N VAL A 70 -24.15 8.26 -5.62
CA VAL A 70 -23.74 7.66 -6.88
C VAL A 70 -24.05 6.15 -6.84
N PRO A 71 -24.83 5.62 -7.80
CA PRO A 71 -25.09 4.19 -7.88
C PRO A 71 -23.78 3.41 -8.00
N ILE A 72 -23.66 2.30 -7.25
CA ILE A 72 -22.48 1.44 -7.34
C ILE A 72 -22.42 0.83 -8.76
N PRO A 73 -21.30 0.96 -9.49
CA PRO A 73 -21.18 0.46 -10.87
C PRO A 73 -20.96 -1.07 -10.89
N THR A 74 -21.93 -1.83 -10.41
CA THR A 74 -21.89 -3.30 -10.29
C THR A 74 -21.53 -4.00 -11.60
N ARG A 75 -21.91 -3.43 -12.74
CA ARG A 75 -21.60 -3.94 -14.09
C ARG A 75 -20.11 -3.90 -14.43
N GLU A 76 -19.32 -3.07 -13.75
CA GLU A 76 -17.88 -2.93 -13.97
C GLU A 76 -17.07 -3.68 -12.90
N MET A 77 -17.72 -4.08 -11.80
CA MET A 77 -17.05 -4.68 -10.65
C MET A 77 -16.71 -6.15 -10.85
N THR A 78 -15.49 -6.52 -10.47
CA THR A 78 -15.08 -7.93 -10.35
C THR A 78 -15.68 -8.63 -9.14
N GLY A 79 -16.13 -7.85 -8.14
CA GLY A 79 -16.57 -8.34 -6.83
C GLY A 79 -15.44 -8.77 -5.89
N LEU A 80 -14.18 -8.53 -6.29
CA LEU A 80 -13.04 -8.60 -5.37
C LEU A 80 -12.86 -7.24 -4.67
N SER A 81 -12.34 -7.28 -3.45
CA SER A 81 -11.95 -6.08 -2.70
C SER A 81 -10.63 -6.30 -1.98
N ILE A 82 -9.94 -5.20 -1.66
CA ILE A 82 -8.77 -5.22 -0.79
C ILE A 82 -8.93 -4.12 0.27
N PRO A 83 -8.40 -4.32 1.49
CA PRO A 83 -8.38 -3.25 2.49
C PRO A 83 -7.61 -2.03 1.98
N THR A 84 -8.10 -0.83 2.28
CA THR A 84 -7.44 0.43 1.87
C THR A 84 -5.98 0.50 2.32
N LYS A 85 -5.67 0.02 3.54
CA LYS A 85 -4.29 -0.05 4.06
C LYS A 85 -3.35 -0.89 3.16
N ILE A 86 -3.85 -1.99 2.61
CA ILE A 86 -3.10 -2.82 1.65
C ILE A 86 -2.89 -2.09 0.32
N ALA A 87 -3.92 -1.40 -0.17
CA ALA A 87 -3.82 -0.60 -1.40
C ALA A 87 -2.80 0.54 -1.23
N MET A 88 -2.83 1.27 -0.11
CA MET A 88 -1.88 2.33 0.22
C MET A 88 -0.44 1.79 0.26
N LEU A 89 -0.22 0.67 0.96
CA LEU A 89 1.11 0.05 1.02
C LEU A 89 1.65 -0.31 -0.37
N LYS A 90 0.80 -0.89 -1.23
CA LYS A 90 1.15 -1.21 -2.62
C LYS A 90 1.44 0.04 -3.45
N GLY A 91 0.62 1.07 -3.33
CA GLY A 91 0.79 2.35 -4.02
C GLY A 91 2.10 3.03 -3.64
N LEU A 92 2.36 3.19 -2.34
CA LEU A 92 3.59 3.82 -1.85
C LEU A 92 4.86 3.04 -2.20
N ARG A 93 4.80 1.70 -2.28
CA ARG A 93 5.94 0.89 -2.78
C ARG A 93 6.23 1.13 -4.27
N SER A 94 5.24 1.51 -5.05
CA SER A 94 5.39 1.81 -6.48
C SER A 94 5.89 3.23 -6.77
N LEU A 95 5.92 4.10 -5.76
CA LEU A 95 6.31 5.49 -5.90
C LEU A 95 7.81 5.61 -6.22
N ARG A 96 8.10 6.18 -7.39
CA ARG A 96 9.48 6.42 -7.87
C ARG A 96 10.02 7.77 -7.45
N ASN A 97 9.16 8.78 -7.34
CA ASN A 97 9.53 10.13 -6.96
C ASN A 97 8.84 10.51 -5.64
N TRP A 98 9.65 10.74 -4.62
CA TRP A 98 9.20 11.09 -3.27
C TRP A 98 9.18 12.59 -2.99
N GLN A 99 9.54 13.44 -3.96
CA GLN A 99 9.66 14.88 -3.79
C GLN A 99 8.38 15.53 -3.24
N ALA A 100 7.21 15.12 -3.72
CA ALA A 100 5.92 15.65 -3.23
C ALA A 100 5.60 15.24 -1.77
N LEU A 101 6.28 14.21 -1.26
CA LEU A 101 6.13 13.70 0.11
C LEU A 101 7.34 13.99 0.99
N ALA A 102 8.37 14.69 0.49
CA ALA A 102 9.62 14.90 1.21
C ALA A 102 9.39 15.56 2.57
N ASP A 103 8.54 16.59 2.61
CA ASP A 103 8.18 17.33 3.83
C ASP A 103 7.22 16.56 4.75
N LYS A 104 6.78 15.36 4.33
CA LYS A 104 5.92 14.46 5.11
C LYS A 104 6.68 13.25 5.66
N LEU A 105 7.95 13.09 5.27
CA LEU A 105 8.77 12.02 5.80
C LEU A 105 9.06 12.26 7.30
N PRO A 106 9.10 11.18 8.12
CA PRO A 106 9.38 11.31 9.55
C PRO A 106 10.78 11.87 9.82
N ASP A 107 10.98 12.52 10.97
CA ASP A 107 12.26 13.13 11.35
C ASP A 107 13.35 12.04 11.41
N PRO A 108 14.50 12.21 10.73
CA PRO A 108 15.59 11.24 10.80
C PRO A 108 16.15 11.02 12.21
N ASN A 109 15.94 11.96 13.14
CA ASN A 109 16.36 11.86 14.53
C ASN A 109 15.27 11.27 15.45
N GLY A 110 14.02 11.13 14.95
CA GLY A 110 12.93 10.44 15.64
C GLY A 110 13.09 8.92 15.61
N GLY A 111 12.34 8.24 16.47
CA GLY A 111 12.24 6.78 16.55
C GLY A 111 10.86 6.28 16.11
N LEU A 112 10.69 4.96 16.04
CA LEU A 112 9.41 4.33 15.73
C LEU A 112 8.94 3.45 16.88
N VAL A 113 7.65 3.43 17.17
CA VAL A 113 7.01 2.52 18.12
C VAL A 113 5.89 1.73 17.46
N SER A 114 5.80 0.42 17.73
CA SER A 114 4.70 -0.41 17.21
C SER A 114 3.38 -0.12 17.93
N ILE A 115 2.29 0.14 17.19
CA ILE A 115 1.00 0.58 17.75
C ILE A 115 0.28 -0.53 18.54
N ASN A 116 0.53 -1.81 18.23
CA ASN A 116 -0.20 -2.92 18.85
C ASN A 116 0.70 -4.07 19.34
N GLY A 117 2.02 -3.90 19.36
CA GLY A 117 3.00 -4.90 19.82
C GLY A 117 3.03 -6.24 19.06
N GLY A 118 2.06 -6.51 18.19
CA GLY A 118 1.93 -7.72 17.39
C GLY A 118 2.59 -7.62 16.02
N GLN A 119 2.87 -8.77 15.42
CA GLN A 119 3.43 -8.85 14.07
C GLN A 119 2.51 -8.16 13.04
N PRO A 120 3.10 -7.55 11.98
CA PRO A 120 2.36 -6.96 10.89
C PRO A 120 1.34 -7.94 10.30
N LYS A 121 0.07 -7.52 10.23
CA LYS A 121 -1.02 -8.32 9.62
C LYS A 121 -0.91 -8.43 8.08
N TYR A 122 0.07 -7.76 7.49
CA TYR A 122 0.28 -7.63 6.06
C TYR A 122 1.71 -8.01 5.71
N SER A 123 1.92 -8.57 4.52
CA SER A 123 3.25 -8.97 4.07
C SER A 123 4.15 -7.73 3.85
N LEU A 124 5.12 -7.56 4.75
CA LEU A 124 6.24 -6.64 4.60
C LEU A 124 7.29 -7.25 3.66
N ASP A 125 7.98 -6.39 2.91
CA ASP A 125 9.20 -6.79 2.21
C ASP A 125 10.38 -6.94 3.19
N SER A 126 11.52 -7.43 2.69
CA SER A 126 12.69 -7.68 3.54
C SER A 126 13.21 -6.43 4.26
N ILE A 127 13.16 -5.26 3.61
CA ILE A 127 13.69 -4.01 4.19
C ILE A 127 12.69 -3.45 5.20
N GLU A 128 11.40 -3.52 4.88
CA GLU A 128 10.33 -3.15 5.80
C GLU A 128 10.36 -3.99 7.07
N TRP A 129 10.61 -5.30 6.95
CA TRP A 129 10.82 -6.18 8.11
C TRP A 129 12.02 -5.74 8.95
N GLN A 130 13.17 -5.51 8.31
CA GLN A 130 14.38 -5.06 9.01
C GLN A 130 14.15 -3.75 9.76
N VAL A 131 13.44 -2.77 9.18
CA VAL A 131 13.12 -1.51 9.87
C VAL A 131 12.11 -1.74 11.00
N TRP A 132 11.13 -2.63 10.80
CA TRP A 132 10.12 -2.97 11.81
C TRP A 132 10.76 -3.57 13.08
N GLU A 133 11.86 -4.31 12.97
CA GLU A 133 12.57 -4.85 14.15
C GLU A 133 13.12 -3.78 15.10
N TYR A 134 13.26 -2.53 14.64
CA TYR A 134 13.72 -1.41 15.45
C TYR A 134 12.58 -0.53 16.00
N THR A 135 11.32 -0.98 15.94
CA THR A 135 10.15 -0.18 16.37
C THR A 135 9.90 -0.23 17.89
N ASN A 136 10.98 -0.10 18.68
CA ASN A 136 10.95 -0.10 20.14
C ASN A 136 10.97 1.31 20.76
N GLY A 137 10.96 2.35 19.92
CA GLY A 137 10.94 3.75 20.35
C GLY A 137 12.27 4.29 20.87
N ASN A 138 13.38 3.56 20.75
CA ASN A 138 14.67 3.94 21.36
C ASN A 138 15.83 4.11 20.36
N VAL A 139 15.56 3.95 19.07
CA VAL A 139 16.57 3.97 17.99
C VAL A 139 16.14 4.98 16.93
N SER A 140 16.99 5.96 16.61
CA SER A 140 16.66 6.94 15.58
C SER A 140 16.70 6.33 14.18
N LEU A 141 15.88 6.85 13.26
CA LEU A 141 15.91 6.43 11.85
C LEU A 141 17.32 6.54 11.24
N LYS A 142 18.07 7.58 11.60
CA LYS A 142 19.47 7.77 11.19
C LYS A 142 20.37 6.66 11.72
N ARG A 143 20.17 6.18 12.95
CA ARG A 143 20.93 5.05 13.51
C ARG A 143 20.53 3.73 12.87
N ILE A 144 19.23 3.50 12.63
CA ILE A 144 18.72 2.33 11.88
C ILE A 144 19.37 2.28 10.48
N ALA A 145 19.39 3.40 9.77
CA ALA A 145 20.01 3.51 8.44
C ALA A 145 21.49 3.10 8.45
N ARG A 146 22.27 3.55 9.45
CA ARG A 146 23.67 3.15 9.60
C ARG A 146 23.82 1.65 9.88
N GLN A 147 22.97 1.07 10.73
CA GLN A 147 23.02 -0.36 11.08
C GLN A 147 22.65 -1.26 9.89
N LEU A 148 21.62 -0.88 9.13
CA LEU A 148 21.18 -1.60 7.94
C LEU A 148 22.01 -1.28 6.67
N ARG A 149 22.96 -0.34 6.77
CA ARG A 149 23.77 0.16 5.64
C ARG A 149 22.90 0.68 4.49
N LEU A 150 21.84 1.40 4.83
CA LEU A 150 20.90 2.02 3.90
C LEU A 150 21.03 3.55 3.95
N PRO A 151 20.66 4.26 2.88
CA PRO A 151 20.46 5.70 2.94
C PRO A 151 19.38 6.07 3.96
N VAL A 152 19.56 7.18 4.69
CA VAL A 152 18.58 7.65 5.69
C VAL A 152 17.22 7.87 5.06
N GLU A 153 17.19 8.49 3.87
CA GLU A 153 15.96 8.70 3.11
C GLU A 153 15.21 7.39 2.84
N LYS A 154 15.93 6.30 2.52
CA LYS A 154 15.31 4.99 2.28
C LYS A 154 14.60 4.47 3.52
N VAL A 155 15.21 4.64 4.70
CA VAL A 155 14.60 4.27 5.98
C VAL A 155 13.41 5.18 6.31
N GLN A 156 13.51 6.48 6.05
CA GLN A 156 12.37 7.41 6.21
C GLN A 156 11.19 7.05 5.31
N GLN A 157 11.43 6.68 4.05
CA GLN A 157 10.39 6.21 3.13
C GLN A 157 9.73 4.91 3.62
N VAL A 158 10.51 3.99 4.19
CA VAL A 158 9.99 2.75 4.81
C VAL A 158 9.14 3.10 6.03
N ALA A 159 9.68 3.93 6.93
CA ALA A 159 8.98 4.41 8.12
C ALA A 159 7.65 5.08 7.75
N PHE A 160 7.65 5.97 6.77
CA PHE A 160 6.44 6.63 6.27
C PHE A 160 5.36 5.63 5.80
N ARG A 161 5.75 4.55 5.10
CA ARG A 161 4.81 3.49 4.69
C ARG A 161 4.24 2.75 5.91
N LEU A 162 5.08 2.43 6.90
CA LEU A 162 4.63 1.75 8.12
C LEU A 162 3.69 2.64 8.95
N ILE A 163 3.98 3.95 9.02
CA ILE A 163 3.13 4.94 9.70
C ILE A 163 1.78 5.08 8.98
N THR A 164 1.78 5.30 7.67
CA THR A 164 0.55 5.50 6.86
C THR A 164 -0.36 4.27 6.87
N THR A 165 0.21 3.08 7.09
CA THR A 165 -0.56 1.83 7.22
C THR A 165 -1.02 1.56 8.65
N GLY A 166 -0.61 2.39 9.62
CA GLY A 166 -0.93 2.27 11.03
C GLY A 166 -0.30 1.03 11.68
N LEU A 167 0.91 0.67 11.27
CA LEU A 167 1.72 -0.36 11.91
C LEU A 167 2.59 0.21 13.02
N VAL A 168 3.08 1.43 12.83
CA VAL A 168 3.99 2.12 13.75
C VAL A 168 3.60 3.59 13.88
N GLU A 169 4.05 4.23 14.95
CA GLU A 169 3.98 5.67 15.17
C GLU A 169 5.40 6.23 15.28
N GLU A 170 5.56 7.49 14.88
CA GLU A 170 6.79 8.25 15.10
C GLU A 170 6.80 8.81 16.52
N VAL A 171 7.94 8.73 17.18
CA VAL A 171 8.15 9.29 18.52
C VAL A 171 9.44 10.13 18.57
N PRO A 172 9.44 11.27 19.26
CA PRO A 172 10.66 12.03 19.48
C PRO A 172 11.61 11.23 20.36
N LEU A 173 12.90 11.25 20.04
CA LEU A 173 13.93 10.69 20.90
C LEU A 173 14.57 11.81 21.71
N LEU A 174 14.66 11.61 23.02
CA LEU A 174 15.47 12.48 23.85
C LEU A 174 16.93 12.26 23.47
N VAL A 175 17.60 13.31 22.99
CA VAL A 175 19.05 13.31 22.88
C VAL A 175 19.59 13.27 24.30
N SER A 176 19.99 12.10 24.78
CA SER A 176 20.79 12.00 25.99
C SER A 176 22.17 12.60 25.66
N ASN A 177 22.31 13.91 25.92
CA ASN A 177 23.58 14.64 25.92
C ASN A 177 24.49 14.18 27.09
N LEU A 178 24.72 12.87 27.23
CA LEU A 178 25.59 12.30 28.25
C LEU A 178 26.99 11.99 27.73
N CYS A 179 27.30 12.29 26.46
CA CYS A 179 28.62 12.02 25.88
C CYS A 179 29.57 13.23 25.78
N ASP A 180 29.14 14.45 26.13
CA ASP A 180 30.00 15.65 26.03
C ASP A 180 30.56 16.14 27.38
N LEU A 181 30.41 15.37 28.46
CA LEU A 181 30.94 15.74 29.79
C LEU A 181 32.20 14.96 30.22
N SER A 182 32.74 14.07 29.39
CA SER A 182 33.98 13.34 29.70
C SER A 182 35.27 14.02 29.22
N THR A 183 35.19 15.24 28.67
CA THR A 183 36.36 16.04 28.24
C THR A 183 36.63 17.25 29.14
N LEU A 184 35.96 17.35 30.30
CA LEU A 184 36.21 18.39 31.30
C LEU A 184 36.50 17.79 32.69
N THR A 185 37.56 17.00 32.80
CA THR A 185 38.35 16.80 34.04
C THR A 185 39.74 16.29 33.70
#